data_AF-A0A955W497-F1
#
_entry.id   AF-A0A955W497-F1
#
_cell.length_a   1.000
_cell.length_b   1.000
_cell.length_c   1.000
_cell.angle_alpha   90.00
_cell.angle_beta   90.00
_cell.angle_gamma   90.00
#
_symmetry.space_group_name_H-M   'P 1'
#
loop_
_entity.id
_entity.type
_entity.pdbx_description
1 polymer ?
#
loop_
_entity_poly.entity_id
_entity_poly.type
_entity_poly.pdbx_seq_one_letter_code
_entity_poly.pdbx_strand_id
1 'polypeptide(L)'
;MNQRDGSPNGSGVAVRADLVDRYGLTPMQHGLLFESAHGGHPGVNVQQVVVRLPEALDVEALRSAWRLAQARHDALRTRFVWRGKLSPVQEVYANGALD
;
A
#
# COMPACT_ATOMS: atom_id res chain seq x y z
N MET A 1 20.81 15.44 -34.94
CA MET A 1 21.92 16.33 -34.50
C MET A 1 21.30 17.36 -33.57
N ASN A 2 21.22 17.10 -32.27
CA ASN A 2 22.31 17.44 -31.36
C ASN A 2 22.34 16.46 -30.17
N GLN A 3 23.49 15.83 -29.98
CA GLN A 3 23.87 15.10 -28.78
C GLN A 3 24.62 16.03 -27.82
N ARG A 4 24.33 15.93 -26.51
CA ARG A 4 25.26 16.04 -25.35
C ARG A 4 24.57 15.25 -24.23
N ASP A 5 24.98 14.01 -23.97
CA ASP A 5 26.03 13.59 -23.02
C ASP A 5 25.80 14.10 -21.59
N GLY A 6 25.75 13.15 -20.63
CA GLY A 6 25.60 13.40 -19.21
C GLY A 6 24.90 12.29 -18.42
N SER A 7 25.50 11.10 -18.41
CA SER A 7 25.40 9.95 -17.49
C SER A 7 24.23 9.80 -16.48
N PRO A 8 23.76 8.55 -16.24
CA PRO A 8 22.72 8.23 -15.26
C PRO A 8 23.34 8.11 -13.88
N ASN A 9 22.96 8.96 -12.92
CA ASN A 9 23.20 8.63 -11.51
C ASN A 9 22.17 9.28 -10.59
N GLY A 10 21.33 8.42 -10.05
CA GLY A 10 20.34 8.68 -9.04
C GLY A 10 19.82 7.33 -8.58
N SER A 11 20.74 6.47 -8.14
CA SER A 11 20.43 5.29 -7.35
C SER A 11 19.76 5.77 -6.05
N GLY A 12 18.48 6.09 -6.15
CA GLY A 12 17.59 6.11 -5.00
C GLY A 12 17.70 4.72 -4.40
N VAL A 13 18.33 4.62 -3.24
CA VAL A 13 18.32 3.43 -2.41
C VAL A 13 16.85 3.17 -2.14
N ALA A 14 16.25 2.29 -2.94
CA ALA A 14 14.96 1.72 -2.62
C ALA A 14 15.20 1.00 -1.29
N VAL A 15 14.70 1.58 -0.20
CA VAL A 15 14.47 0.83 1.02
C VAL A 15 13.55 -0.29 0.58
N ARG A 16 14.13 -1.46 0.28
CA ARG A 16 13.36 -2.66 -0.02
C ARG A 16 12.70 -2.94 1.32
N ALA A 17 11.43 -2.54 1.46
CA ALA A 17 10.63 -3.02 2.55
C ALA A 17 10.80 -4.55 2.55
N ASP A 18 11.23 -5.11 3.68
CA ASP A 18 11.57 -6.52 3.75
C ASP A 18 10.30 -7.33 3.52
N LEU A 19 10.25 -8.10 2.42
CA LEU A 19 9.13 -8.95 2.10
C LEU A 19 9.07 -10.08 3.14
N VAL A 20 7.96 -10.15 3.87
CA VAL A 20 7.72 -11.14 4.93
C VAL A 20 6.98 -12.34 4.39
N ASP A 21 5.97 -12.13 3.56
CA ASP A 21 5.18 -13.23 3.01
C ASP A 21 4.53 -12.89 1.66
N ARG A 22 4.06 -13.92 0.96
CA ARG A 22 3.42 -13.82 -0.35
C ARG A 22 2.35 -14.90 -0.52
N TYR A 23 1.13 -14.47 -0.89
CA TYR A 23 0.01 -15.37 -1.14
C TYR A 23 -0.75 -15.03 -2.42
N GLY A 24 -1.59 -15.97 -2.87
CA GLY A 24 -2.63 -15.68 -3.87
C GLY A 24 -3.76 -14.82 -3.29
N LEU A 25 -4.54 -14.19 -4.16
CA LEU A 25 -5.73 -13.44 -3.76
C LEU A 25 -6.93 -14.37 -3.55
N THR A 26 -7.82 -13.98 -2.65
CA THR A 26 -9.17 -14.57 -2.54
C THR A 26 -10.05 -14.13 -3.72
N PRO A 27 -11.13 -14.88 -4.06
CA PRO A 27 -12.04 -14.49 -5.13
C PRO A 27 -12.60 -13.07 -4.99
N MET A 28 -12.90 -12.62 -3.77
CA MET A 28 -13.37 -11.26 -3.50
C MET A 28 -12.28 -10.21 -3.80
N GLN A 29 -11.04 -10.46 -3.37
CA GLN A 29 -9.92 -9.57 -3.65
C GLN A 29 -9.65 -9.45 -5.16
N HIS A 30 -9.84 -10.53 -5.93
CA HIS A 30 -9.78 -10.48 -7.39
C HIS A 30 -10.84 -9.51 -7.98
N GLY A 31 -12.09 -9.59 -7.52
CA GLY A 31 -13.16 -8.70 -7.96
C GLY A 31 -12.86 -7.23 -7.65
N LEU A 32 -12.49 -6.93 -6.41
CA LEU A 32 -12.14 -5.57 -5.97
C LEU A 32 -10.94 -4.98 -6.73
N LEU A 33 -9.92 -5.80 -6.99
CA LEU A 33 -8.76 -5.38 -7.78
C LEU A 33 -9.15 -5.07 -9.23
N PHE A 34 -9.99 -5.92 -9.85
CA PHE A 34 -10.47 -5.70 -11.20
C PHE A 34 -11.26 -4.39 -11.32
N GLU A 35 -12.21 -4.16 -10.43
CA GLU A 35 -13.02 -2.93 -10.40
C GLU A 35 -12.17 -1.69 -10.13
N SER A 36 -11.23 -1.76 -9.18
CA SER A 36 -10.35 -0.61 -8.87
C SER A 36 -9.42 -0.24 -10.04
N ALA A 37 -9.11 -1.21 -10.89
CA ALA A 37 -8.21 -1.03 -12.02
C ALA A 37 -8.88 -0.62 -13.34
N HIS A 38 -10.13 -1.03 -13.54
CA HIS A 38 -10.86 -0.87 -14.81
C HIS A 38 -12.18 -0.10 -14.66
N GLY A 39 -12.66 0.10 -13.43
CA GLY A 39 -13.87 0.86 -13.13
C GLY A 39 -13.65 2.36 -13.37
N GLY A 40 -14.64 3.03 -13.97
CA GLY A 40 -14.52 4.43 -14.37
C GLY A 40 -14.55 5.45 -13.22
N HIS A 41 -14.94 5.04 -12.01
CA HIS A 41 -15.04 5.94 -10.85
C HIS A 41 -14.00 5.58 -9.79
N PRO A 42 -13.00 6.44 -9.53
CA PRO A 42 -12.06 6.23 -8.45
C PRO A 42 -12.78 6.27 -7.10
N GLY A 43 -12.32 5.46 -6.14
CA GLY A 43 -12.81 5.48 -4.76
C GLY A 43 -14.01 4.56 -4.45
N VAL A 44 -14.56 3.84 -5.44
CA VAL A 44 -15.71 2.91 -5.21
C VAL A 44 -15.41 1.85 -4.13
N ASN A 45 -14.16 1.39 -4.06
CA ASN A 45 -13.71 0.39 -3.09
C ASN A 45 -13.07 1.01 -1.83
N VAL A 46 -13.29 2.30 -1.58
CA VAL A 46 -12.80 2.99 -0.38
C VAL A 46 -13.91 3.06 0.66
N GLN A 47 -13.66 2.44 1.81
CA GLN A 47 -14.51 2.61 2.99
C GLN A 47 -13.99 3.78 3.84
N GLN A 48 -14.87 4.72 4.19
CA GLN A 48 -14.55 5.83 5.08
C GLN A 48 -15.37 5.73 6.37
N VAL A 49 -14.66 5.78 7.51
CA VAL A 49 -15.26 5.86 8.84
C VAL A 49 -14.86 7.19 9.46
N VAL A 50 -15.84 7.98 9.92
CA VAL A 50 -15.61 9.28 10.54
C VAL A 50 -16.12 9.23 11.97
N VAL A 51 -15.24 9.55 12.92
CA VAL A 51 -15.54 9.54 14.36
C VAL A 51 -15.37 10.93 14.91
N ARG A 52 -16.37 11.41 15.66
CA ARG A 52 -16.28 12.66 16.43
C ARG A 52 -15.93 12.32 17.87
N LEU A 53 -14.81 12.86 18.34
CA LEU A 53 -14.42 12.79 19.74
C LEU A 53 -14.81 14.10 20.43
N PRO A 54 -15.63 14.08 21.50
CA PRO A 54 -16.01 15.28 22.22
C PRO A 54 -14.88 15.82 23.12
N GLU A 55 -13.95 14.97 23.54
CA GLU A 55 -12.74 15.32 24.29
C GLU A 55 -11.53 15.72 23.40
N ALA A 56 -10.53 16.33 24.03
CA ALA A 56 -9.25 16.63 23.39
C ALA A 56 -8.52 15.34 23.00
N LEU A 57 -8.09 15.26 21.73
CA LEU A 57 -7.36 14.13 21.20
C LEU A 57 -5.85 14.27 21.48
N ASP A 58 -5.27 13.26 22.12
CA ASP A 58 -3.82 13.07 22.10
C ASP A 58 -3.40 12.49 20.73
N VAL A 59 -2.89 13.37 19.88
CA VAL A 59 -2.48 13.03 18.51
C VAL A 59 -1.28 12.09 18.47
N GLU A 60 -0.35 12.18 19.42
CA GLU A 60 0.85 11.32 19.42
C GLU A 60 0.51 9.91 19.93
N ALA A 61 -0.38 9.81 20.91
CA ALA A 61 -0.93 8.54 21.34
C ALA A 61 -1.69 7.86 20.18
N LEU A 62 -2.53 8.59 19.44
CA LEU A 62 -3.24 8.04 18.28
C LEU A 62 -2.28 7.58 17.18
N ARG A 63 -1.24 8.37 16.86
CA ARG A 63 -0.22 8.01 15.87
C ARG A 63 0.53 6.74 16.30
N SER A 64 0.85 6.61 17.58
CA SER A 64 1.50 5.41 18.14
C SER A 64 0.59 4.19 18.07
N ALA A 65 -0.68 4.33 18.43
CA ALA A 65 -1.68 3.27 18.29
C ALA A 65 -1.84 2.82 16.84
N TRP A 66 -1.82 3.75 15.88
CA TRP A 66 -1.89 3.42 14.45
C TRP A 66 -0.67 2.63 13.96
N ARG A 67 0.55 3.03 14.38
CA ARG A 67 1.77 2.27 14.08
C ARG A 67 1.71 0.84 14.64
N LEU A 68 1.19 0.67 15.86
CA LEU A 68 1.00 -0.64 16.47
C LEU A 68 -0.04 -1.49 15.71
N ALA A 69 -1.16 -0.90 15.30
CA ALA A 69 -2.16 -1.59 14.50
C ALA A 69 -1.59 -2.06 13.16
N GLN A 70 -0.85 -1.19 12.45
CA GLN A 70 -0.19 -1.55 11.20
C GLN A 70 0.82 -2.69 11.38
N ALA A 71 1.68 -2.60 12.40
CA ALA A 71 2.67 -3.63 12.69
C ALA A 71 2.04 -4.98 13.06
N ARG A 72 0.89 -4.96 13.73
CA ARG A 72 0.15 -6.17 14.15
C ARG A 72 -0.60 -6.85 13.01
N HIS A 73 -1.09 -6.10 12.02
CA HIS A 73 -2.03 -6.60 11.03
C HIS A 73 -1.45 -6.60 9.60
N ASP A 74 -1.17 -7.80 9.09
CA ASP A 74 -0.63 -8.06 7.75
C ASP A 74 -1.39 -7.36 6.63
N ALA A 75 -2.72 -7.33 6.73
CA ALA A 75 -3.58 -6.66 5.76
C ALA A 75 -3.25 -5.16 5.58
N LEU A 76 -2.80 -4.47 6.65
CA LEU A 76 -2.44 -3.05 6.62
C LEU A 76 -1.03 -2.79 6.05
N ARG A 77 -0.23 -3.84 5.88
CA ARG A 77 1.14 -3.82 5.34
C ARG A 77 1.26 -4.64 4.05
N THR A 78 0.13 -4.89 3.40
CA THR A 78 0.02 -5.70 2.17
C THR A 78 -0.08 -4.81 0.93
N ARG A 79 0.63 -5.20 -0.14
CA ARG A 79 0.51 -4.62 -1.48
C ARG A 79 0.02 -5.67 -2.47
N PHE A 80 -0.85 -5.27 -3.40
CA PHE A 80 -1.30 -6.12 -4.50
C PHE A 80 -0.40 -5.93 -5.74
N VAL A 81 0.28 -6.99 -6.17
CA VAL A 81 1.15 -6.99 -7.35
C VAL A 81 0.48 -7.78 -8.46
N TRP A 82 0.15 -7.09 -9.56
CA TRP A 82 -0.74 -7.63 -10.58
C TRP A 82 -0.41 -7.20 -12.02
N ARG A 83 0.21 -6.03 -12.20
CA ARG A 83 0.65 -5.56 -13.52
C ARG A 83 1.76 -6.47 -14.07
N GLY A 84 1.57 -6.98 -15.28
CA GLY A 84 2.54 -7.87 -15.94
C GLY A 84 2.65 -9.27 -15.33
N LYS A 85 1.65 -9.71 -14.55
CA LYS A 85 1.60 -11.05 -13.95
C LYS A 85 0.45 -11.87 -14.52
N LEU A 86 0.67 -13.17 -14.71
CA LEU A 86 -0.38 -14.14 -15.07
C LEU A 86 -1.41 -14.33 -13.94
N SER A 87 -0.97 -14.21 -12.69
CA SER A 87 -1.85 -14.26 -11.52
C SER A 87 -1.42 -13.18 -10.51
N PRO A 88 -2.35 -12.35 -10.03
CA PRO A 88 -2.05 -11.36 -9.01
C PRO A 88 -1.67 -12.04 -7.70
N VAL A 89 -0.83 -11.35 -6.92
CA VAL A 89 -0.43 -11.80 -5.58
C VAL A 89 -0.59 -10.66 -4.58
N GLN A 90 -0.71 -11.04 -3.32
CA GLN A 90 -0.57 -10.14 -2.18
C GLN A 90 0.80 -10.35 -1.54
N GLU A 91 1.56 -9.27 -1.39
CA GLU A 91 2.90 -9.26 -0.81
C GLU A 91 2.87 -8.48 0.51
N VAL A 92 3.29 -9.12 1.59
CA VAL A 92 3.23 -8.59 2.95
C VAL A 92 4.62 -8.09 3.34
N TYR A 93 4.72 -6.85 3.80
CA TYR A 93 6.00 -6.18 4.06
C TYR A 93 6.22 -5.92 5.55
N ALA A 94 7.45 -5.99 6.04
CA ALA A 94 7.76 -5.83 7.48
C ALA A 94 7.34 -4.46 8.02
N ASN A 95 7.51 -3.41 7.22
CA ASN A 95 7.06 -2.05 7.53
C ASN A 95 6.10 -1.57 6.43
N GLY A 96 4.89 -1.17 6.80
CA GLY A 96 3.95 -0.55 5.87
C GLY A 96 4.39 0.88 5.61
N ALA A 97 4.80 1.18 4.38
CA ALA A 97 5.19 2.54 3.98
C ALA A 97 4.05 3.52 4.27
N LEU A 98 4.21 4.31 5.33
CA LEU A 98 3.60 5.63 5.45
C LEU A 98 4.71 6.58 5.01
N ASP A 99 4.78 6.82 3.71
CA ASP A 99 5.53 7.94 3.15
C ASP A 99 4.60 9.17 3.15
#